data_AF-A0A915LUR1-F1
#
_entry.id   AF-A0A915LUR1-F1
#
_cell.length_a   1.000
_cell.length_b   1.000
_cell.length_c   1.000
_cell.angle_alpha   90.00
_cell.angle_beta   90.00
_cell.angle_gamma   90.00
#
_symmetry.space_group_name_H-M   'P 1'
#
loop_
_entity.id
_entity.type
_entity.pdbx_description
1 polymer ?
#
loop_
_entity_poly.entity_id
_entity_poly.type
_entity_poly.pdbx_seq_one_letter_code
_entity_poly.pdbx_strand_id
1 'polypeptide(L)'
;TFMRGGSLSSASGMENSSGENNNRGGNVGYLLRDRPFTMISKLSAEFIGTLLLTFIGSLSGLNIISNSNAVLHAAFAHGLTVFALVSSFGHISGAHFNPAISLAVVLVGKMKILNAIFYWISQLAGGFCGALIVRLVRFV
;
A
#
# COMPACT_ATOMS: atom_id res chain seq x y z
N THR A 1 1.73 -61.72 -6.91
CA THR A 1 0.43 -62.25 -7.37
C THR A 1 -0.37 -61.08 -7.88
N PHE A 2 -0.75 -60.91 -9.13
CA PHE A 2 -0.86 -61.80 -10.28
C PHE A 2 -1.04 -60.92 -11.53
N MET A 3 -0.50 -61.40 -12.66
CA MET A 3 -0.45 -60.76 -13.96
C MET A 3 -1.78 -60.81 -14.73
N ARG A 4 -1.93 -59.87 -15.68
CA ARG A 4 -2.53 -60.10 -17.02
C ARG A 4 -1.94 -59.00 -17.93
N GLY A 5 -1.31 -59.21 -19.07
CA GLY A 5 -1.14 -60.39 -19.93
C GLY A 5 -1.56 -60.06 -21.36
N GLY A 6 -0.59 -59.83 -22.26
CA GLY A 6 -0.68 -59.83 -23.74
C GLY A 6 -1.38 -58.64 -24.40
N SER A 7 -1.11 -58.21 -25.64
CA SER A 7 -0.36 -58.78 -26.77
C SER A 7 -0.01 -57.68 -27.79
N LEU A 8 1.03 -57.94 -28.59
CA LEU A 8 1.57 -57.17 -29.73
C LEU A 8 0.53 -56.81 -30.80
N SER A 9 0.75 -55.73 -31.57
CA SER A 9 1.09 -55.81 -33.02
C SER A 9 1.03 -54.44 -33.73
N SER A 10 2.05 -54.23 -34.56
CA SER A 10 2.28 -53.28 -35.66
C SER A 10 1.09 -52.58 -36.34
N ALA A 11 1.28 -51.30 -36.65
CA ALA A 11 0.94 -50.63 -37.93
C ALA A 11 1.52 -49.20 -37.85
N SER A 12 2.66 -48.88 -38.48
CA SER A 12 2.78 -48.35 -39.85
C SER A 12 1.66 -47.37 -40.28
N GLY A 13 2.04 -46.08 -40.35
CA GLY A 13 1.49 -45.10 -41.28
C GLY A 13 0.16 -44.47 -40.89
N MET A 14 0.18 -43.22 -40.40
CA MET A 14 -0.88 -42.23 -40.67
C MET A 14 -0.29 -40.81 -40.67
N GLU A 15 -0.09 -40.33 -41.89
CA GLU A 15 -0.31 -38.96 -42.34
C GLU A 15 -1.40 -38.22 -41.53
N ASN A 16 -1.10 -37.03 -40.98
CA ASN A 16 -2.06 -35.92 -41.02
C ASN A 16 -1.47 -34.56 -40.61
N SER A 17 -1.53 -33.64 -41.57
CA SER A 17 -2.13 -32.31 -41.47
C SER A 17 -2.05 -31.51 -40.16
N SER A 18 -1.45 -30.33 -40.32
CA SER A 18 -2.12 -29.05 -40.04
C SER A 18 -2.83 -28.93 -38.69
N GLY A 19 -2.07 -28.56 -37.66
CA GLY A 19 -2.60 -28.15 -36.37
C GLY A 19 -1.84 -26.92 -35.86
N GLU A 20 -2.05 -25.78 -36.51
CA GLU A 20 -1.68 -24.47 -35.97
C GLU A 20 -2.56 -24.18 -34.74
N ASN A 21 -2.16 -24.68 -33.57
CA ASN A 21 -2.76 -24.29 -32.29
C ASN A 21 -1.73 -23.55 -31.46
N ASN A 22 -1.58 -22.29 -31.82
CA ASN A 22 -0.73 -21.32 -31.15
C ASN A 22 -1.32 -21.00 -29.76
N ASN A 23 -0.67 -21.53 -28.72
CA ASN A 23 -0.86 -21.21 -27.31
C ASN A 23 -0.72 -19.70 -27.01
N ARG A 24 -1.71 -18.90 -27.37
CA ARG A 24 -1.75 -17.43 -27.13
C ARG A 24 -2.72 -16.99 -26.03
N GLY A 25 -3.18 -17.91 -25.17
CA GLY A 25 -4.09 -17.59 -24.06
C GLY A 25 -3.45 -17.52 -22.67
N GLY A 26 -2.27 -18.11 -22.47
CA GLY A 26 -1.74 -18.41 -21.13
C GLY A 26 -0.95 -17.30 -20.43
N ASN A 27 -0.57 -16.23 -21.14
CA ASN A 27 0.44 -15.29 -20.63
C ASN A 27 -0.09 -13.89 -20.28
N VAL A 28 -1.37 -13.61 -20.51
CA VAL A 28 -1.92 -12.25 -20.33
C VAL A 28 -2.30 -11.98 -18.86
N GLY A 29 -2.71 -13.00 -18.11
CA GLY A 29 -3.12 -12.88 -16.70
C GLY A 29 -1.99 -12.49 -15.74
N TYR A 30 -0.74 -12.84 -16.07
CA TYR A 30 0.43 -12.52 -15.24
C TYR A 30 1.05 -11.15 -15.55
N LEU A 31 0.64 -10.51 -16.65
CA LEU A 31 1.15 -9.20 -17.09
C LEU A 31 0.30 -8.03 -16.56
N LEU A 32 -0.87 -8.30 -15.97
CA LEU A 32 -1.59 -7.34 -15.14
C LEU A 32 -1.02 -7.26 -13.71
N ARG A 33 0.20 -7.79 -13.51
CA ARG A 33 0.93 -7.74 -12.26
C ARG A 33 1.52 -6.35 -12.07
N ASP A 34 0.78 -5.55 -11.31
CA ASP A 34 1.22 -4.39 -10.52
C ASP A 34 2.35 -3.58 -11.14
N ARG A 35 1.99 -2.57 -11.93
CA ARG A 35 2.93 -1.49 -12.25
C ARG A 35 3.41 -0.90 -10.93
N PRO A 36 4.70 -0.99 -10.58
CA PRO A 36 5.17 -0.42 -9.32
C PRO A 36 4.91 1.09 -9.35
N PHE A 37 4.18 1.60 -8.35
CA PHE A 37 3.96 3.04 -8.23
C PHE A 37 5.29 3.79 -8.20
N THR A 38 5.32 4.92 -8.91
CA THR A 38 6.51 5.77 -8.98
C THR A 38 6.88 6.32 -7.60
N MET A 39 8.14 6.67 -7.39
CA MET A 39 8.57 7.29 -6.13
C MET A 39 7.81 8.59 -5.85
N ILE A 40 7.52 9.39 -6.88
CA ILE A 40 6.76 10.62 -6.74
C ILE A 40 5.35 10.33 -6.19
N SER A 41 4.66 9.33 -6.74
CA SER A 41 3.33 8.92 -6.24
C SER A 41 3.38 8.49 -4.77
N LYS A 42 4.42 7.75 -4.38
CA LYS A 42 4.62 7.33 -2.98
C LYS A 42 4.85 8.50 -2.06
N LEU A 43 5.70 9.44 -2.46
CA LEU A 43 5.99 10.64 -1.67
C LEU A 43 4.77 11.53 -1.54
N SER A 44 3.98 11.72 -2.60
CA SER A 44 2.72 12.48 -2.52
C SER A 44 1.71 11.82 -1.58
N ALA A 45 1.59 10.49 -1.61
CA ALA A 45 0.73 9.76 -0.69
C ALA A 45 1.18 9.92 0.76
N GLU A 46 2.49 9.82 1.04
CA GLU A 46 3.05 10.05 2.38
C GLU A 46 2.84 11.49 2.87
N PHE A 47 2.97 12.48 1.99
CA PHE A 47 2.74 13.89 2.31
C PHE A 47 1.28 14.12 2.69
N ILE A 48 0.36 13.70 1.82
CA ILE A 48 -1.09 13.90 2.01
C ILE A 48 -1.57 13.14 3.24
N GLY A 49 -1.13 11.90 3.43
CA GLY A 49 -1.51 11.11 4.60
C GLY A 49 -1.01 11.71 5.90
N THR A 50 0.25 12.18 5.95
CA THR A 50 0.80 12.82 7.16
C THR A 50 0.14 14.18 7.43
N LEU A 51 -0.18 14.94 6.38
CA LEU A 51 -0.94 16.19 6.47
C LEU A 51 -2.31 15.96 7.09
N LEU A 52 -3.09 15.01 6.56
CA LEU A 52 -4.44 14.72 7.04
C LEU A 52 -4.41 14.16 8.46
N LEU A 53 -3.48 13.25 8.75
CA LEU A 53 -3.30 12.68 10.08
C LEU A 53 -2.98 13.77 11.12
N THR A 54 -2.08 14.70 10.80
CA THR A 54 -1.71 15.81 11.70
C THR A 54 -2.84 16.82 11.84
N PHE A 55 -3.53 17.15 10.74
CA PHE A 55 -4.65 18.10 10.74
C PHE A 55 -5.81 17.60 11.60
N ILE A 56 -6.32 16.39 11.34
CA ILE A 56 -7.44 15.81 12.08
C ILE A 56 -7.05 15.55 13.54
N GLY A 57 -5.85 15.02 13.76
CA GLY A 57 -5.35 14.74 15.09
C GLY A 57 -5.26 15.98 15.97
N SER A 58 -4.62 17.03 15.45
CA SER A 58 -4.48 18.31 16.18
C SER A 58 -5.83 18.99 16.40
N LEU A 59 -6.76 18.90 15.43
CA LEU A 59 -8.12 19.44 15.56
C LEU A 59 -8.90 18.73 16.67
N SER A 60 -8.78 17.41 16.79
CA SER A 60 -9.41 16.63 17.86
C SER A 60 -8.95 17.07 19.27
N GLY A 61 -7.69 17.51 19.38
CA GLY A 61 -7.10 17.98 20.63
C GLY A 61 -7.59 19.35 21.11
N LEU A 62 -8.22 20.15 20.25
CA LEU A 62 -8.66 21.51 20.61
C LEU A 62 -9.83 21.53 21.60
N ASN A 63 -10.58 20.43 21.72
CA ASN A 63 -11.78 20.34 22.58
C ASN A 63 -11.52 19.60 23.91
N ILE A 64 -10.26 19.40 24.31
CA ILE A 64 -9.92 18.55 25.47
C ILE A 64 -10.29 19.19 26.82
N ILE A 65 -10.29 20.52 26.94
CA ILE A 65 -10.41 21.21 28.24
C ILE A 65 -11.85 21.20 28.79
N SER A 66 -12.85 20.96 27.95
CA SER A 66 -14.27 21.14 28.29
C SER A 66 -15.12 19.87 28.21
N ASN A 67 -14.52 18.70 27.93
CA ASN A 67 -15.27 17.48 27.64
C ASN A 67 -14.72 16.26 28.39
N SER A 68 -15.52 15.62 29.24
CA SER A 68 -15.12 14.43 30.00
C SER A 68 -14.75 13.24 29.10
N ASN A 69 -15.25 13.22 27.86
CA ASN A 69 -15.01 12.17 26.87
C ASN A 69 -13.92 12.54 25.84
N ALA A 70 -13.14 13.60 26.10
CA ALA A 70 -12.19 14.13 25.12
C ALA A 70 -11.14 13.12 24.65
N VAL A 71 -10.64 12.28 25.56
CA VAL A 71 -9.63 11.26 25.22
C VAL A 71 -10.20 10.20 24.27
N LEU A 72 -11.44 9.74 24.52
CA LEU A 72 -12.11 8.78 23.64
C LEU A 72 -12.34 9.37 22.26
N HIS A 73 -12.77 10.63 22.19
CA HIS A 73 -12.96 11.32 20.91
C HIS A 73 -11.66 11.45 20.12
N ALA A 74 -10.57 11.87 20.77
CA ALA A 74 -9.26 12.00 20.14
C ALA A 74 -8.73 10.64 19.65
N ALA A 75 -8.85 9.59 20.47
CA ALA A 75 -8.45 8.25 20.10
C ALA A 75 -9.24 7.73 18.88
N PHE A 76 -10.56 7.95 18.87
CA PHE A 76 -11.42 7.54 17.76
C PHE A 76 -11.12 8.33 16.48
N ALA A 77 -10.94 9.65 16.57
CA ALA A 77 -10.59 10.49 15.43
C ALA A 77 -9.25 10.08 14.80
N HIS A 78 -8.21 9.86 15.62
CA HIS A 78 -6.93 9.36 15.14
C HIS A 78 -7.04 7.97 14.52
N GLY A 79 -7.69 7.03 15.21
CA GLY A 79 -7.83 5.65 14.76
C GLY A 79 -8.57 5.54 13.42
N LEU A 80 -9.71 6.24 13.29
CA LEU A 80 -10.49 6.25 12.05
C LEU A 80 -9.72 6.93 10.91
N THR A 81 -8.96 7.99 11.22
CA THR A 81 -8.11 8.65 10.22
C THR A 81 -7.04 7.70 9.69
N VAL A 82 -6.30 7.03 10.57
CA VAL A 82 -5.28 6.05 10.15
C VAL A 82 -5.92 4.91 9.36
N PHE A 83 -7.07 4.39 9.79
CA PHE A 83 -7.81 3.34 9.08
C PHE A 83 -8.17 3.77 7.65
N ALA A 84 -8.75 4.96 7.49
CA ALA A 84 -9.11 5.50 6.19
C ALA A 84 -7.88 5.69 5.30
N LEU A 85 -6.82 6.31 5.84
CA LEU A 85 -5.60 6.58 5.09
C LEU A 85 -4.87 5.31 4.67
N VAL A 86 -4.76 4.30 5.54
CA VAL A 86 -4.15 3.01 5.19
C VAL A 86 -4.98 2.30 4.12
N SER A 87 -6.31 2.35 4.21
CA SER A 87 -7.20 1.78 3.19
C SER A 87 -7.03 2.46 1.84
N SER A 88 -6.86 3.79 1.82
CA SER A 88 -6.74 4.57 0.59
C SER A 88 -5.33 4.55 -0.02
N PHE A 89 -4.28 4.62 0.79
CA PHE A 89 -2.90 4.83 0.32
C PHE A 89 -1.97 3.64 0.55
N GLY A 90 -2.41 2.62 1.28
CA GLY A 90 -1.59 1.45 1.61
C GLY A 90 -1.00 0.75 0.38
N HIS A 91 -1.79 0.63 -0.69
CA HIS A 91 -1.35 0.05 -1.96
C HIS A 91 -0.37 0.94 -2.75
N ILE A 92 -0.32 2.25 -2.44
CA ILE A 92 0.53 3.23 -3.13
C ILE A 92 1.90 3.32 -2.46
N SER A 93 1.95 3.76 -1.20
CA SER A 93 3.20 4.06 -0.47
C SER A 93 3.59 3.05 0.61
N GLY A 94 2.66 2.17 1.00
CA GLY A 94 2.77 1.40 2.24
C GLY A 94 2.19 2.12 3.47
N ALA A 95 1.70 3.35 3.30
CA ALA A 95 1.00 4.15 4.31
C ALA A 95 1.77 4.26 5.65
N HIS A 96 3.03 4.72 5.58
CA HIS A 96 3.85 4.84 6.79
C HIS A 96 3.43 6.05 7.62
N PHE A 97 3.28 7.22 6.99
CA PHE A 97 2.90 8.52 7.56
C PHE A 97 3.68 8.93 8.82
N ASN A 98 4.83 8.29 9.04
CA ASN A 98 5.56 8.36 10.29
C ASN A 98 7.02 7.96 10.04
N PRO A 99 7.98 8.81 10.45
CA PRO A 99 9.40 8.51 10.35
C PRO A 99 9.81 7.23 11.09
N ALA A 100 9.23 6.94 12.26
CA ALA A 100 9.52 5.76 13.05
C ALA A 100 9.04 4.47 12.38
N ILE A 101 7.85 4.51 11.75
CA ILE A 101 7.33 3.36 10.98
C ILE A 101 8.22 3.14 9.76
N SER A 102 8.59 4.22 9.06
CA SER A 102 9.52 4.15 7.91
C SER A 102 10.86 3.55 8.30
N LEU A 103 11.40 3.91 9.47
CA LEU A 103 12.62 3.32 10.02
C LEU A 103 12.43 1.83 10.33
N ALA A 104 11.33 1.44 10.98
CA ALA A 104 11.04 0.04 11.27
C ALA A 104 11.01 -0.81 10.00
N VAL A 105 10.42 -0.30 8.91
CA VAL A 105 10.38 -1.00 7.62
C VAL A 105 11.79 -1.13 7.00
N VAL A 106 12.68 -0.15 7.21
CA VAL A 106 14.10 -0.28 6.83
C VAL A 106 14.80 -1.35 7.65
N LEU A 107 14.60 -1.38 8.97
CA LEU A 107 15.23 -2.36 9.86
C LEU A 107 14.80 -3.80 9.55
N VAL A 108 13.56 -3.99 9.10
CA VAL A 108 13.04 -5.29 8.64
C VAL A 108 13.54 -5.65 7.22
N GLY A 109 14.30 -4.77 6.57
CA GLY A 109 14.88 -5.01 5.24
C GLY A 109 13.90 -4.86 4.08
N LYS A 110 12.72 -4.26 4.32
CA LYS A 110 11.68 -4.07 3.30
C LYS A 110 11.76 -2.74 2.56
N MET A 111 12.65 -1.82 2.98
CA MET A 111 12.88 -0.54 2.33
C MET A 111 14.36 -0.13 2.41
N LYS A 112 14.88 0.47 1.34
CA LYS A 112 16.23 1.06 1.34
C LYS A 112 16.24 2.34 2.17
N ILE A 113 17.33 2.59 2.91
CA ILE A 113 17.47 3.79 3.76
C ILE A 113 17.30 5.11 2.98
N LEU A 114 17.78 5.19 1.74
CA LEU A 114 17.60 6.37 0.89
C LEU A 114 16.12 6.68 0.63
N ASN A 115 15.28 5.66 0.42
CA ASN A 115 13.85 5.85 0.25
C ASN A 115 13.19 6.34 1.55
N ALA A 116 13.67 5.86 2.70
CA ALA A 116 13.21 6.31 4.01
C ALA A 116 13.49 7.80 4.23
N ILE A 117 14.66 8.29 3.80
CA ILE A 117 15.01 9.72 3.89
C ILE A 117 14.03 10.56 3.08
N PHE A 118 13.69 10.15 1.85
CA PHE A 118 12.68 10.86 1.06
C PHE A 118 11.29 10.82 1.71
N TYR A 119 10.92 9.67 2.30
CA TYR A 119 9.68 9.55 3.07
C TYR A 119 9.66 10.51 4.26
N TRP A 120 10.76 10.62 5.01
CA TRP A 120 10.87 11.54 6.14
C TRP A 120 10.70 13.00 5.71
N ILE A 121 11.34 13.42 4.62
CA ILE A 121 11.18 14.78 4.10
C ILE A 121 9.71 15.05 3.77
N SER A 122 9.05 14.10 3.08
CA SER A 122 7.63 14.19 2.73
C SER A 122 6.73 14.23 3.98
N GLN A 123 6.96 13.36 4.95
CA GLN A 123 6.20 13.27 6.20
C GLN A 123 6.35 14.54 7.05
N LEU A 124 7.58 15.05 7.19
CA LEU A 124 7.84 16.28 7.95
C LEU A 124 7.19 17.49 7.27
N ALA A 125 7.28 17.60 5.95
CA ALA A 125 6.60 18.66 5.20
C ALA A 125 5.07 18.55 5.33
N GLY A 126 4.51 17.33 5.23
CA GLY A 126 3.09 17.07 5.39
C GLY A 126 2.59 17.44 6.78
N GLY A 127 3.30 17.01 7.83
CA GLY A 127 2.97 17.34 9.22
C GLY A 127 3.04 18.85 9.50
N PHE A 128 4.07 19.52 8.99
CA PHE A 128 4.19 20.98 9.09
C PHE A 128 3.00 21.70 8.43
N CYS A 129 2.65 21.33 7.19
CA CYS A 129 1.51 21.89 6.49
C CYS A 129 0.18 21.61 7.22
N GLY A 130 -0.02 20.39 7.72
CA GLY A 130 -1.21 20.02 8.49
C GLY A 130 -1.37 20.88 9.74
N ALA A 131 -0.29 21.06 10.52
CA ALA A 131 -0.28 21.93 11.69
C ALA A 131 -0.53 23.40 11.32
N LEU A 132 0.06 23.88 10.24
CA LEU A 132 -0.15 25.24 9.74
C LEU A 132 -1.62 25.49 9.37
N ILE A 133 -2.27 24.53 8.69
CA ILE A 133 -3.69 24.64 8.34
C ILE A 133 -4.55 24.72 9.61
N VAL A 134 -4.31 23.88 10.62
CA VAL A 134 -5.03 23.99 11.91
C VAL A 134 -4.84 25.36 12.54
N ARG A 135 -3.60 25.88 12.50
CA ARG A 135 -3.27 27.21 13.00
C ARG A 135 -3.90 28.35 12.20
N LEU A 136 -4.29 28.13 10.95
CA LEU A 136 -5.04 29.12 10.15
C LEU A 136 -6.54 29.01 10.43
N VAL A 137 -7.09 27.79 10.46
CA VAL A 137 -8.51 27.54 10.74
C VAL A 137 -8.90 28.04 12.13
N ARG A 138 -8.01 27.90 13.13
CA ARG A 138 -8.24 28.41 14.48
C ARG A 138 -8.27 29.95 14.56
N PHE A 139 -7.71 30.66 13.58
CA PHE A 139 -7.55 32.11 13.60
C PHE A 139 -8.68 32.86 12.88
N VAL A 140 -9.57 32.13 12.22
CA VAL A 140 -10.88 32.58 11.72
C VAL A 140 -11.91 32.39 12.83
#